data_AF-A0A5J5LUR1-F1
#
_entry.id   AF-A0A5J5LUR1-F1
#
_cell.length_a   1.000
_cell.length_b   1.000
_cell.length_c   1.000
_cell.angle_alpha   90.00
_cell.angle_beta   90.00
_cell.angle_gamma   90.00
#
_symmetry.space_group_name_H-M   'P 1'
#
loop_
_entity.id
_entity.type
_entity.pdbx_description
1 polymer ?
#
loop_
_entity_poly.entity_id
_entity_poly.type
_entity_poly.pdbx_seq_one_letter_code
_entity_poly.pdbx_strand_id
1 'polypeptide(L)'
;MNIRRNSQFFLIGLVFSLIIAVFLSPFASPDPDGLDRVAEDLQFSKKEDPNALGNQLPLAGIFDGYALKGVPQGIATPLAGFLGTLATFGIAWGIGKLVIPKSQNQE
;
A
#
# COMPACT_ATOMS: atom_id res chain seq x y z
N MET A 1 -11.29 28.84 -3.90
CA MET A 1 -11.31 27.58 -3.13
C MET A 1 -10.45 27.76 -1.88
N ASN A 2 -11.03 27.70 -0.67
CA ASN A 2 -10.32 28.05 0.57
C ASN A 2 -9.18 27.06 0.87
N ILE A 3 -7.94 27.52 0.93
CA ILE A 3 -6.73 26.69 1.12
C ILE A 3 -6.83 25.81 2.39
N ARG A 4 -7.43 26.37 3.46
CA ARG A 4 -7.72 25.63 4.70
C ARG A 4 -8.71 24.48 4.52
N ARG A 5 -9.72 24.65 3.65
CA ARG A 5 -10.76 23.64 3.38
C ARG A 5 -10.21 22.47 2.57
N ASN A 6 -9.31 22.75 1.61
CA ASN A 6 -8.61 21.69 0.88
C ASN A 6 -7.67 20.88 1.75
N SER A 7 -6.87 21.53 2.61
CA SER A 7 -5.98 20.82 3.53
C SER A 7 -6.75 19.93 4.50
N GLN A 8 -7.91 20.37 5.00
CA GLN A 8 -8.76 19.56 5.85
C GLN A 8 -9.34 18.35 5.11
N PHE A 9 -9.76 18.52 3.85
CA PHE A 9 -10.25 17.41 3.03
C PHE A 9 -9.21 16.31 2.86
N PHE A 10 -7.98 16.68 2.48
CA PHE A 10 -6.89 15.69 2.32
C PHE A 10 -6.51 15.02 3.65
N LEU A 11 -6.48 15.78 4.75
CA LEU A 11 -6.19 15.22 6.06
C LEU A 11 -7.26 14.22 6.51
N ILE A 12 -8.54 14.57 6.34
CA ILE A 12 -9.66 13.69 6.67
C ILE A 12 -9.61 12.42 5.82
N GLY A 13 -9.38 12.54 4.51
CA GLY A 13 -9.23 11.40 3.62
C GLY A 13 -8.07 10.48 4.02
N LEU A 14 -6.92 11.07 4.35
CA LEU A 14 -5.75 10.30 4.81
C LEU A 14 -6.06 9.57 6.12
N VAL A 15 -6.61 10.25 7.12
CA VAL A 15 -6.98 9.62 8.41
C VAL A 15 -7.96 8.47 8.18
N PHE A 16 -8.98 8.68 7.35
CA PHE A 16 -9.98 7.64 7.06
C PHE A 16 -9.35 6.42 6.37
N SER A 17 -8.45 6.65 5.40
CA SER A 17 -7.72 5.56 4.75
C SER A 17 -6.82 4.78 5.71
N LEU A 18 -6.16 5.46 6.66
CA LEU A 18 -5.33 4.82 7.68
C LEU A 18 -6.16 4.01 8.66
N ILE A 19 -7.36 4.49 9.03
CA ILE A 19 -8.28 3.73 9.87
C ILE A 19 -8.66 2.42 9.18
N ILE A 20 -9.03 2.46 7.89
CA ILE A 20 -9.34 1.25 7.13
C ILE A 20 -8.12 0.32 7.04
N ALA A 21 -6.96 0.87 6.68
CA ALA A 21 -5.73 0.09 6.51
C ALA A 21 -5.29 -0.61 7.80
N VAL A 22 -5.47 0.02 8.97
CA VAL A 22 -5.00 -0.54 10.25
C VAL A 22 -6.06 -1.40 10.94
N PHE A 23 -7.33 -0.95 10.95
CA PHE A 23 -8.38 -1.61 11.72
C PHE A 23 -9.20 -2.61 10.91
N LEU A 24 -9.33 -2.43 9.59
CA LEU A 24 -10.13 -3.33 8.74
C LEU A 24 -9.29 -4.45 8.12
N SER A 25 -8.02 -4.19 7.81
CA SER A 25 -7.14 -5.21 7.21
C SER A 25 -6.87 -6.46 8.06
N PRO A 26 -6.85 -6.44 9.43
CA PRO A 26 -6.74 -7.67 10.19
C PRO A 26 -7.94 -8.61 10.00
N PHE A 27 -9.08 -8.09 9.55
CA PHE A 27 -10.29 -8.86 9.24
C PHE A 27 -10.36 -9.31 7.77
N ALA A 28 -9.28 -9.16 7.00
CA ALA A 28 -9.19 -9.71 5.66
C ALA A 28 -9.34 -11.24 5.73
N SER A 29 -10.02 -11.82 4.72
CA SER A 29 -10.21 -13.27 4.66
C SER A 29 -8.85 -13.99 4.58
N PRO A 30 -8.65 -15.08 5.32
CA PRO A 30 -7.48 -15.94 5.17
C PRO A 30 -7.57 -16.87 3.95
N ASP A 31 -8.72 -16.94 3.28
CA ASP A 31 -8.91 -17.76 2.08
C ASP A 31 -8.04 -17.24 0.92
N PRO A 32 -7.55 -18.14 0.04
CA PRO A 32 -6.74 -17.75 -1.10
C PRO A 32 -7.53 -16.82 -2.02
N ASP A 33 -6.85 -15.79 -2.51
CA ASP A 33 -7.43 -14.88 -3.49
C ASP A 33 -7.63 -15.57 -4.85
N GLY A 34 -8.20 -14.86 -5.83
CA GLY A 34 -8.47 -15.46 -7.13
C GLY A 34 -7.22 -15.96 -7.88
N LEU A 35 -6.07 -15.33 -7.65
CA LEU A 35 -4.81 -15.73 -8.27
C LEU A 35 -4.26 -16.97 -7.58
N ASP A 36 -4.23 -16.94 -6.25
CA ASP A 36 -3.74 -18.05 -5.42
C ASP A 36 -4.62 -19.28 -5.57
N ARG A 37 -5.95 -19.10 -5.60
CA ARG A 37 -6.91 -20.21 -5.81
C ARG A 37 -6.67 -20.90 -7.14
N VAL A 38 -6.50 -20.14 -8.23
CA VAL A 38 -6.21 -20.71 -9.55
C VAL A 38 -4.84 -21.39 -9.56
N ALA A 39 -3.84 -20.83 -8.87
CA ALA A 39 -2.51 -21.42 -8.75
C ALA A 39 -2.50 -22.75 -7.99
N GLU A 40 -3.33 -22.86 -6.95
CA GLU A 40 -3.57 -24.10 -6.21
C GLU A 40 -4.35 -25.12 -7.05
N ASP A 41 -5.48 -24.72 -7.64
CA ASP A 41 -6.36 -25.61 -8.41
C ASP A 41 -5.63 -26.23 -9.62
N LEU A 42 -4.82 -25.43 -10.32
CA LEU A 42 -4.02 -25.87 -11.46
C LEU A 42 -2.62 -26.40 -11.07
N GLN A 43 -2.33 -26.49 -9.77
CA GLN A 43 -1.10 -27.09 -9.22
C GLN A 43 0.20 -26.47 -9.78
N PHE A 44 0.19 -25.17 -10.08
CA PHE A 44 1.38 -24.45 -10.54
C PHE A 44 1.98 -23.52 -9.50
N SER A 45 1.34 -23.33 -8.33
CA SER A 45 1.94 -22.58 -7.22
C SER A 45 3.34 -23.12 -6.85
N LYS A 46 3.55 -24.45 -6.89
CA LYS A 46 4.85 -25.09 -6.62
C LYS A 46 5.87 -25.00 -7.75
N LYS A 47 5.47 -24.50 -8.92
CA LYS A 47 6.34 -24.33 -10.10
C LYS A 47 6.94 -22.93 -10.17
N GLU A 48 6.70 -22.10 -9.15
CA GLU A 48 7.26 -20.75 -9.07
C GLU A 48 8.79 -20.82 -9.11
N ASP A 49 9.40 -20.07 -10.03
CA ASP A 49 10.85 -20.01 -10.15
C ASP A 49 11.42 -19.21 -8.96
N PRO A 50 12.28 -19.80 -8.12
CA PRO A 50 12.90 -19.06 -7.01
C PRO A 50 13.73 -17.87 -7.50
N ASN A 51 14.19 -17.88 -8.75
CA ASN A 51 14.92 -16.79 -9.38
C ASN A 51 14.04 -15.86 -10.21
N ALA A 52 12.70 -15.93 -10.09
CA ALA A 52 11.81 -14.98 -10.73
C ALA A 52 12.22 -13.54 -10.38
N LEU A 53 12.05 -12.60 -11.32
CA LEU A 53 12.37 -11.18 -11.11
C LEU A 53 11.71 -10.61 -9.84
N GLY A 54 10.52 -11.12 -9.51
CA GLY A 54 9.80 -10.83 -8.26
C GLY A 54 10.67 -11.02 -7.02
N ASN A 55 11.38 -12.14 -6.93
CA ASN A 55 12.20 -12.54 -5.78
C ASN A 55 13.56 -11.84 -5.72
N GLN A 56 14.00 -11.22 -6.83
CA GLN A 56 15.28 -10.51 -6.91
C GLN A 56 15.15 -9.02 -6.55
N LEU A 57 13.94 -8.50 -6.42
CA LEU A 57 13.70 -7.10 -6.08
C LEU A 57 14.06 -6.82 -4.62
N PRO A 58 14.56 -5.62 -4.29
CA PRO A 58 14.86 -5.23 -2.91
C PRO A 58 13.66 -5.38 -1.95
N LEU A 59 12.45 -5.23 -2.48
CA LEU A 59 11.20 -5.34 -1.72
C LEU A 59 10.83 -6.79 -1.37
N ALA A 60 11.35 -7.78 -2.10
CA ALA A 60 11.08 -9.20 -1.83
C ALA A 60 11.64 -9.67 -0.48
N GLY A 61 12.67 -9.00 0.04
CA GLY A 61 13.19 -9.24 1.39
C GLY A 61 12.31 -8.67 2.51
N ILE A 62 11.40 -7.76 2.17
CA ILE A 62 10.58 -7.00 3.14
C ILE A 62 9.15 -7.53 3.18
N PHE A 63 8.62 -7.96 2.03
CA PHE A 63 7.23 -8.42 1.89
C PHE A 63 7.14 -9.92 1.59
N ASP A 64 6.10 -10.54 2.14
CA ASP A 64 5.63 -11.88 1.82
C ASP A 64 4.16 -11.80 1.45
N GLY A 65 3.85 -11.79 0.15
CA GLY A 65 2.54 -11.40 -0.34
C GLY A 65 2.12 -10.02 0.19
N TYR A 66 0.98 -9.97 0.89
CA TYR A 66 0.43 -8.75 1.48
C TYR A 66 0.95 -8.42 2.90
N ALA A 67 1.85 -9.25 3.44
CA ALA A 67 2.36 -9.12 4.80
C ALA A 67 3.82 -8.67 4.85
N LEU A 68 4.22 -8.04 5.95
CA LEU A 68 5.63 -7.75 6.23
C LEU A 68 6.34 -8.98 6.83
N LYS A 69 7.50 -9.32 6.27
CA LYS A 69 8.37 -10.38 6.77
C LYS A 69 8.92 -10.01 8.16
N GLY A 70 9.03 -11.00 9.04
CA GLY A 70 9.59 -10.83 10.38
C GLY A 70 8.65 -10.18 11.41
N VAL A 71 7.39 -9.94 11.05
CA VAL A 71 6.36 -9.37 11.93
C VAL A 71 5.29 -10.43 12.24
N PRO A 72 4.71 -10.48 13.45
CA PRO A 72 3.60 -11.40 13.75
C PRO A 72 2.42 -11.19 12.80
N GLN A 73 1.80 -12.29 12.35
CA GLN A 73 0.75 -12.26 11.30
C GLN A 73 -0.40 -11.29 11.58
N GLY A 74 -0.83 -11.15 12.84
CA GLY A 74 -1.92 -10.23 13.22
C GLY A 74 -1.59 -8.74 13.10
N ILE A 75 -0.31 -8.38 12.93
CA ILE A 75 0.17 -7.00 12.81
C ILE A 75 0.84 -6.77 11.46
N ALA A 76 1.34 -7.82 10.80
CA ALA A 76 2.07 -7.74 9.55
C ALA A 76 1.25 -7.09 8.42
N THR A 77 0.01 -7.52 8.19
CA THR A 77 -0.88 -6.96 7.15
C THR A 77 -1.33 -5.53 7.46
N PRO A 78 -1.78 -5.20 8.70
CA PRO A 78 -2.06 -3.81 9.07
C PRO A 78 -0.88 -2.87 8.92
N LEU A 79 0.32 -3.32 9.29
CA LEU A 79 1.53 -2.51 9.19
C LEU A 79 1.94 -2.32 7.72
N ALA A 80 1.81 -3.35 6.87
CA ALA A 80 1.99 -3.22 5.43
C ALA A 80 1.03 -2.18 4.83
N GLY A 81 -0.26 -2.26 5.17
CA GLY A 81 -1.28 -1.30 4.73
C GLY A 81 -1.01 0.13 5.20
N PHE A 82 -0.61 0.31 6.46
CA PHE A 82 -0.25 1.61 7.03
C PHE A 82 0.93 2.25 6.27
N LEU A 83 2.03 1.53 6.13
CA LEU A 83 3.23 2.02 5.45
C LEU A 83 2.97 2.28 3.96
N GLY A 84 2.25 1.38 3.29
CA GLY A 84 1.87 1.53 1.88
C GLY A 84 0.99 2.75 1.64
N THR A 85 0.02 3.00 2.54
CA THR A 85 -0.87 4.17 2.47
C THR A 85 -0.09 5.47 2.62
N LEU A 86 0.80 5.56 3.62
CA LEU A 86 1.66 6.73 3.82
C LEU A 86 2.61 6.96 2.65
N ALA A 87 3.24 5.90 2.14
CA ALA A 87 4.14 5.99 0.99
C ALA A 87 3.40 6.50 -0.25
N THR A 88 2.24 5.92 -0.56
CA THR A 88 1.42 6.31 -1.72
C THR A 88 0.96 7.75 -1.61
N PHE A 89 0.41 8.16 -0.46
CA PHE A 89 -0.01 9.53 -0.23
C PHE A 89 1.16 10.52 -0.33
N GLY A 90 2.31 10.18 0.30
CA GLY A 90 3.51 11.00 0.28
C GLY A 90 4.06 11.19 -1.13
N ILE A 91 4.12 10.13 -1.94
CA ILE A 91 4.56 10.19 -3.33
C ILE A 91 3.61 11.05 -4.16
N ALA A 92 2.29 10.80 -4.08
CA ALA A 92 1.30 11.56 -4.83
C ALA A 92 1.32 13.06 -4.47
N TRP A 93 1.40 13.37 -3.18
CA TRP A 93 1.51 14.74 -2.68
C TRP A 93 2.82 15.41 -3.12
N GLY A 94 3.93 14.69 -3.04
CA GLY A 94 5.25 15.15 -3.46
C GLY A 94 5.28 15.49 -4.95
N ILE A 95 4.77 14.59 -5.80
CA ILE A 95 4.65 14.81 -7.25
C ILE A 95 3.75 16.02 -7.51
N GLY A 96 2.58 16.11 -6.86
CA GLY A 96 1.69 17.25 -7.00
C GLY A 96 2.38 18.57 -6.67
N LYS A 97 3.17 18.63 -5.60
CA LYS A 97 3.93 19.84 -5.21
C LYS A 97 5.04 20.19 -6.21
N LEU A 98 5.68 19.20 -6.83
CA LEU A 98 6.77 19.40 -7.80
C LEU A 98 6.25 19.84 -9.17
N VAL A 99 5.12 19.30 -9.60
CA VAL A 99 4.58 19.53 -10.96
C VAL A 99 3.69 20.77 -11.02
N ILE A 100 3.04 21.16 -9.91
CA ILE A 100 2.20 22.36 -9.88
C ILE A 100 3.09 23.61 -9.77
N PRO A 101 3.13 24.50 -10.78
CA PRO A 101 3.89 25.73 -10.70
C PRO A 101 3.32 26.61 -9.58
N LYS A 102 4.20 27.23 -8.80
CA LYS A 102 3.79 28.28 -7.86
C LYS A 102 3.25 29.45 -8.69
N SER A 103 1.95 29.72 -8.61
CA SER A 103 1.36 30.96 -9.13
C SER A 103 2.00 32.13 -8.39
N GLN A 104 3.00 32.75 -9.00
CA GLN A 104 3.42 34.09 -8.62
C GLN A 104 2.31 35.01 -9.10
N ASN A 105 1.41 35.38 -8.18
CA ASN A 105 0.61 36.57 -8.38
C ASN A 105 1.62 37.72 -8.40
N GLN A 106 2.02 38.12 -9.61
CA GLN A 106 2.74 39.37 -9.84
C GLN A 106 1.71 40.48 -9.57
N GLU A 107 2.00 41.27 -8.54
CA GLU A 107 1.30 42.54 -8.25
C GLU A 107 1.37 43.50 -9.43
#